data_AF-A0A4Q4M1D2-F1
#
_entry.id   AF-A0A4Q4M1D2-F1
#
_cell.length_a   1.000
_cell.length_b   1.000
_cell.length_c   1.000
_cell.angle_alpha   90.00
_cell.angle_beta   90.00
_cell.angle_gamma   90.00
#
_symmetry.space_group_name_H-M   'P 1'
#
loop_
_entity.id
_entity.type
_entity.pdbx_description
1 polymer ?
#
loop_
_entity_poly.entity_id
_entity_poly.type
_entity_poly.pdbx_seq_one_letter_code
_entity_poly.pdbx_strand_id
1 'polypeptide(L)'
;MRLSLNAALAVALGLASSSDALKILMGNDDGFGSGNLRELYKLLVDAGHEVLVVAPAQQQSGKGSTVIWAESANLTTPSQYDIIPAGAPAVGRDPNDDNIWYYDGTPAACTFVALDYVLPRYYPDWHQTADLFIAGPNYGTNLGPFVMGLSGTVGATFAAVSRSIPGIATSASNKAVPYFNVTSASDPAALAAKVSFEVVNEFIKNTPEGQKVLPLGYGVNVNIPELVNSTMPPVIKTRLTGEANTDVAVFNETSGLFTWDNVDPLAAGINAAYNGDTSLPGETFVVAGGGISVSVFTMDFSAPSIEYTEAVYGKAESLFSASSDVNATSYSKRMVQERMRKRGAMLSGRDGGA
;
A
#
# COMPACT_ATOMS: atom_id res chain seq x y z
N MET A 1 -64.33 32.11 -6.11
CA MET A 1 -63.62 30.82 -6.19
C MET A 1 -62.87 30.77 -7.51
N ARG A 2 -61.54 30.94 -7.46
CA ARG A 2 -60.51 30.49 -8.42
C ARG A 2 -59.19 31.12 -7.97
N LEU A 3 -58.44 30.36 -7.17
CA LEU A 3 -57.01 30.59 -6.98
C LEU A 3 -56.31 30.22 -8.29
N SER A 4 -55.29 30.98 -8.69
CA SER A 4 -54.25 30.49 -9.58
C SER A 4 -52.90 30.97 -9.06
N LEU A 5 -52.04 29.97 -8.87
CA LEU A 5 -50.77 29.94 -8.16
C LEU A 5 -49.71 30.86 -8.78
N ASN A 6 -48.96 31.54 -7.90
CA ASN A 6 -47.63 32.05 -8.21
C ASN A 6 -46.66 30.87 -8.30
N ALA A 7 -46.02 30.68 -9.45
CA ALA A 7 -44.91 29.74 -9.62
C ALA A 7 -43.64 30.36 -9.02
N ALA A 8 -43.21 29.85 -7.87
CA ALA A 8 -41.89 30.11 -7.33
C ALA A 8 -40.89 29.14 -7.97
N LEU A 9 -40.00 29.67 -8.80
CA LEU A 9 -38.89 28.93 -9.37
C LEU A 9 -37.79 28.81 -8.30
N ALA A 10 -37.75 27.67 -7.60
CA ALA A 10 -36.66 27.36 -6.69
C ALA A 10 -35.45 26.89 -7.51
N VAL A 11 -34.46 27.76 -7.70
CA VAL A 11 -33.13 27.37 -8.17
C VAL A 11 -32.41 26.73 -7.00
N ALA A 12 -32.38 25.39 -6.97
CA ALA A 12 -31.48 24.66 -6.11
C ALA A 12 -30.05 24.84 -6.65
N LEU A 13 -29.29 25.79 -6.09
CA LEU A 13 -27.84 25.74 -6.19
C LEU A 13 -27.38 24.51 -5.40
N GLY A 14 -27.08 23.42 -6.10
CA GLY A 14 -26.30 22.34 -5.54
C GLY A 14 -24.95 22.89 -5.13
N LEU A 15 -24.64 22.80 -3.84
CA LEU A 15 -23.27 22.93 -3.35
C LEU A 15 -22.50 21.73 -3.91
N ALA A 16 -21.88 21.91 -5.08
CA ALA A 16 -20.77 21.08 -5.48
C ALA A 16 -19.64 21.39 -4.51
N SER A 17 -19.41 20.51 -3.52
CA SER A 17 -18.13 20.48 -2.84
C SER A 17 -17.08 20.15 -3.89
N SER A 18 -16.30 21.15 -4.30
CA SER A 18 -15.05 20.94 -5.03
C SER A 18 -14.06 20.26 -4.08
N SER A 19 -14.23 18.96 -3.87
CA SER A 19 -13.08 18.12 -3.61
C SER A 19 -12.48 17.88 -4.99
N ASP A 20 -11.31 18.41 -5.27
CA ASP A 20 -10.61 18.08 -6.50
C ASP A 20 -10.46 16.56 -6.58
N ALA A 21 -10.89 15.99 -7.70
CA ALA A 21 -10.80 14.56 -7.95
C ALA A 21 -9.31 14.16 -7.95
N LEU A 22 -8.90 13.31 -6.99
CA LEU A 22 -7.57 12.75 -6.98
C LEU A 22 -7.40 11.68 -8.06
N LYS A 23 -6.19 11.59 -8.61
CA LYS A 23 -5.71 10.46 -9.41
C LYS A 23 -5.11 9.41 -8.48
N ILE A 24 -5.87 8.37 -8.21
CA ILE A 24 -5.54 7.31 -7.26
C ILE A 24 -5.08 6.05 -8.00
N LEU A 25 -3.81 5.69 -7.83
CA LEU A 25 -3.31 4.40 -8.31
C LEU A 25 -3.52 3.33 -7.23
N MET A 26 -4.18 2.23 -7.59
CA MET A 26 -4.47 1.12 -6.69
C MET A 26 -3.72 -0.15 -7.08
N GLY A 27 -3.36 -0.95 -6.07
CA GLY A 27 -2.80 -2.29 -6.22
C GLY A 27 -3.16 -3.20 -5.04
N ASN A 28 -2.70 -4.45 -5.06
CA ASN A 28 -2.76 -5.38 -3.92
C ASN A 28 -1.80 -6.57 -4.16
N ASP A 29 -1.83 -7.56 -3.28
CA ASP A 29 -1.24 -8.89 -3.51
C ASP A 29 -2.25 -10.03 -3.62
N ASP A 30 -3.54 -9.79 -3.37
CA ASP A 30 -4.57 -10.81 -3.56
C ASP A 30 -4.95 -11.05 -5.02
N GLY A 31 -4.59 -10.14 -5.93
CA GLY A 31 -4.93 -10.19 -7.35
C GLY A 31 -6.10 -9.29 -7.74
N PHE A 32 -6.18 -8.94 -9.02
CA PHE A 32 -7.17 -7.99 -9.57
C PHE A 32 -8.64 -8.47 -9.48
N GLY A 33 -8.85 -9.76 -9.23
CA GLY A 33 -10.17 -10.37 -9.04
C GLY A 33 -10.68 -10.35 -7.59
N SER A 34 -9.89 -9.84 -6.64
CA SER A 34 -10.24 -9.79 -5.22
C SER A 34 -11.46 -8.90 -4.94
N GLY A 35 -12.44 -9.45 -4.21
CA GLY A 35 -13.61 -8.71 -3.71
C GLY A 35 -13.27 -7.45 -2.91
N ASN A 36 -12.38 -7.53 -1.90
CA ASN A 36 -11.97 -6.37 -1.10
C ASN A 36 -11.48 -5.20 -1.99
N LEU A 37 -10.57 -5.50 -2.92
CA LEU A 37 -9.99 -4.52 -3.84
C LEU A 37 -11.08 -3.87 -4.70
N ARG A 38 -11.96 -4.68 -5.28
CA ARG A 38 -13.01 -4.22 -6.20
C ARG A 38 -14.06 -3.36 -5.49
N GLU A 39 -14.42 -3.69 -4.25
CA GLU A 39 -15.35 -2.88 -3.48
C GLU A 39 -14.72 -1.54 -3.06
N LEU A 40 -13.43 -1.51 -2.67
CA LEU A 40 -12.75 -0.25 -2.35
C LEU A 40 -12.61 0.65 -3.59
N TYR A 41 -12.26 0.05 -4.73
CA TYR A 41 -12.22 0.73 -6.03
C TYR A 41 -13.55 1.43 -6.34
N LYS A 42 -14.68 0.70 -6.22
CA LYS A 42 -16.02 1.27 -6.45
C LYS A 42 -16.30 2.46 -5.54
N LEU A 43 -16.01 2.35 -4.25
CA LEU A 43 -16.25 3.44 -3.28
C LEU A 43 -15.42 4.69 -3.59
N LEU A 44 -14.17 4.53 -4.05
CA LEU A 44 -13.31 5.66 -4.43
C LEU A 44 -13.79 6.33 -5.72
N VAL A 45 -14.24 5.54 -6.71
CA VAL A 45 -14.86 6.05 -7.95
C VAL A 45 -16.18 6.78 -7.65
N ASP A 46 -17.04 6.19 -6.82
CA ASP A 46 -18.32 6.78 -6.40
C ASP A 46 -18.12 8.09 -5.60
N ALA A 47 -16.98 8.23 -4.92
CA ALA A 47 -16.56 9.47 -4.26
C ALA A 47 -16.06 10.55 -5.24
N GLY A 48 -15.97 10.25 -6.54
CA GLY A 48 -15.61 11.19 -7.60
C GLY A 48 -14.12 11.23 -7.95
N HIS A 49 -13.31 10.27 -7.48
CA HIS A 49 -11.88 10.20 -7.82
C HIS A 49 -11.64 9.50 -9.17
N GLU A 50 -10.52 9.82 -9.83
CA GLU A 50 -10.01 9.05 -10.95
C GLU A 50 -9.18 7.88 -10.40
N VAL A 51 -9.66 6.65 -10.57
CA VAL A 51 -9.01 5.47 -9.98
C VAL A 51 -8.53 4.51 -11.06
N LEU A 52 -7.26 4.11 -10.98
CA LEU A 52 -6.66 3.08 -11.84
C LEU A 52 -6.16 1.94 -10.96
N VAL A 53 -6.58 0.71 -11.26
CA VAL A 53 -6.05 -0.49 -10.60
C VAL A 53 -5.03 -1.17 -11.51
N VAL A 54 -3.85 -1.50 -10.98
CA VAL A 54 -2.92 -2.44 -11.62
C VAL A 54 -2.48 -3.45 -10.57
N ALA A 55 -2.98 -4.67 -10.67
CA ALA A 55 -2.80 -5.70 -9.67
C ALA A 55 -2.30 -7.02 -10.28
N PRO A 56 -1.76 -7.94 -9.47
CA PRO A 56 -1.33 -9.25 -9.95
C PRO A 56 -2.45 -10.03 -10.65
N ALA A 57 -2.08 -10.81 -11.67
CA ALA A 57 -2.97 -11.78 -12.30
C ALA A 57 -3.26 -12.98 -11.38
N GLN A 58 -2.39 -13.25 -10.40
CA GLN A 58 -2.48 -14.34 -9.43
C GLN A 58 -2.37 -13.81 -8.00
N GLN A 59 -2.77 -14.61 -7.02
CA GLN A 59 -2.49 -14.33 -5.61
C GLN A 59 -0.96 -14.36 -5.35
N GLN A 60 -0.43 -13.36 -4.64
CA GLN A 60 0.99 -13.11 -4.36
C GLN A 60 1.30 -12.75 -2.89
N SER A 61 0.64 -13.38 -1.91
CA SER A 61 0.97 -13.22 -0.49
C SER A 61 2.40 -13.69 -0.17
N GLY A 62 3.00 -13.05 0.83
CA GLY A 62 4.34 -13.42 1.32
C GLY A 62 5.49 -13.01 0.38
N LYS A 63 5.24 -12.13 -0.61
CA LYS A 63 6.27 -11.67 -1.55
C LYS A 63 7.06 -10.47 -1.07
N GLY A 64 6.63 -9.79 0.00
CA GLY A 64 7.27 -8.58 0.49
C GLY A 64 7.50 -7.57 -0.63
N SER A 65 8.69 -6.97 -0.64
CA SER A 65 9.13 -6.04 -1.70
C SER A 65 9.80 -6.72 -2.90
N THR A 66 9.57 -8.03 -3.11
CA THR A 66 10.17 -8.77 -4.24
C THR A 66 9.66 -8.22 -5.58
N VAL A 67 10.55 -8.14 -6.57
CA VAL A 67 10.23 -7.69 -7.94
C VAL A 67 10.50 -8.82 -8.91
N ILE A 68 9.44 -9.55 -9.29
CA ILE A 68 9.49 -10.59 -10.34
C ILE A 68 8.57 -10.14 -11.47
N TRP A 69 9.12 -10.14 -12.68
CA TRP A 69 8.45 -9.78 -13.92
C TRP A 69 7.92 -11.03 -14.63
N ALA A 70 6.98 -10.86 -15.54
CA ALA A 70 6.51 -11.94 -16.40
C ALA A 70 7.68 -12.52 -17.21
N GLU A 71 7.85 -13.84 -17.15
CA GLU A 71 8.87 -14.57 -17.92
C GLU A 71 8.37 -15.00 -19.31
N SER A 72 7.09 -14.72 -19.60
CA SER A 72 6.41 -15.01 -20.87
C SER A 72 5.61 -13.79 -21.32
N ALA A 73 5.44 -13.63 -22.64
CA ALA A 73 4.58 -12.58 -23.19
C ALA A 73 3.08 -12.84 -22.91
N ASN A 74 2.74 -14.07 -22.54
CA ASN A 74 1.38 -14.54 -22.32
C ASN A 74 1.26 -15.31 -21.00
N LEU A 75 0.10 -15.24 -20.36
CA LEU A 75 -0.25 -16.00 -19.17
C LEU A 75 -0.06 -17.51 -19.42
N THR A 76 0.71 -18.16 -18.56
CA THR A 76 0.94 -19.62 -18.64
C THR A 76 -0.19 -20.44 -18.02
N THR A 77 -0.94 -19.83 -17.10
CA THR A 77 -2.17 -20.36 -16.48
C THR A 77 -3.27 -19.30 -16.55
N PRO A 78 -4.57 -19.67 -16.43
CA PRO A 78 -5.61 -18.69 -16.26
C PRO A 78 -5.33 -17.79 -15.06
N SER A 79 -5.76 -16.52 -15.11
CA SER A 79 -5.67 -15.61 -13.96
C SER A 79 -6.50 -16.13 -12.79
N GLN A 80 -6.34 -15.51 -11.62
CA GLN A 80 -7.16 -15.74 -10.45
C GLN A 80 -8.65 -15.81 -10.81
N TYR A 81 -9.35 -16.81 -10.27
CA TYR A 81 -10.78 -17.09 -10.52
C TYR A 81 -11.14 -17.33 -12.00
N ASP A 82 -10.18 -17.75 -12.81
CA ASP A 82 -10.34 -18.05 -14.24
C ASP A 82 -10.90 -16.87 -15.05
N ILE A 83 -10.70 -15.63 -14.58
CA ILE A 83 -11.23 -14.41 -15.22
C ILE A 83 -10.60 -14.20 -16.61
N ILE A 84 -9.30 -14.40 -16.72
CA ILE A 84 -8.54 -14.30 -17.97
C ILE A 84 -7.98 -15.70 -18.32
N PRO A 85 -8.22 -16.22 -19.53
CA PRO A 85 -7.73 -17.53 -19.91
C PRO A 85 -6.21 -17.55 -20.11
N ALA A 86 -5.61 -18.74 -19.93
CA ALA A 86 -4.23 -18.98 -20.34
C ALA A 86 -4.02 -18.64 -21.83
N GLY A 87 -2.84 -18.13 -22.17
CA GLY A 87 -2.52 -17.66 -23.51
C GLY A 87 -2.95 -16.22 -23.80
N ALA A 88 -3.70 -15.55 -22.93
CA ALA A 88 -3.86 -14.10 -22.99
C ALA A 88 -2.52 -13.39 -22.70
N PRO A 89 -2.31 -12.12 -23.11
CA PRO A 89 -1.10 -11.37 -22.79
C PRO A 89 -0.80 -11.30 -21.29
N ALA A 90 0.47 -11.20 -20.90
CA ALA A 90 0.87 -11.12 -19.49
C ALA A 90 0.49 -9.79 -18.79
N VAL A 91 0.11 -8.78 -19.58
CA VAL A 91 -0.48 -7.52 -19.10
C VAL A 91 -1.73 -7.24 -19.92
N GLY A 92 -2.83 -6.90 -19.25
CA GLY A 92 -4.09 -6.62 -19.93
C GLY A 92 -5.12 -6.01 -19.00
N ARG A 93 -6.30 -5.74 -19.56
CA ARG A 93 -7.44 -5.17 -18.83
C ARG A 93 -8.41 -6.26 -18.38
N ASP A 94 -9.12 -5.96 -17.30
CA ASP A 94 -10.31 -6.68 -16.90
C ASP A 94 -11.36 -6.64 -18.01
N PRO A 95 -12.14 -7.72 -18.24
CA PRO A 95 -13.17 -7.75 -19.27
C PRO A 95 -14.36 -6.82 -19.01
N ASN A 96 -14.57 -6.38 -17.77
CA ASN A 96 -15.75 -5.62 -17.37
C ASN A 96 -15.45 -4.16 -17.01
N ASP A 97 -14.19 -3.80 -16.83
CA ASP A 97 -13.77 -2.43 -16.48
C ASP A 97 -12.38 -2.11 -17.05
N ASP A 98 -12.32 -1.11 -17.94
CA ASP A 98 -11.09 -0.70 -18.62
C ASP A 98 -10.05 -0.05 -17.68
N ASN A 99 -10.46 0.40 -16.50
CA ASN A 99 -9.57 1.01 -15.48
C ASN A 99 -8.99 -0.01 -14.51
N ILE A 100 -9.23 -1.30 -14.75
CA ILE A 100 -8.67 -2.38 -13.95
C ILE A 100 -7.76 -3.23 -14.83
N TRP A 101 -6.49 -3.29 -14.45
CA TRP A 101 -5.46 -4.02 -15.16
C TRP A 101 -4.93 -5.18 -14.31
N TYR A 102 -4.58 -6.26 -14.99
CA TYR A 102 -3.81 -7.34 -14.43
C TYR A 102 -2.38 -7.35 -15.00
N TYR A 103 -1.43 -7.84 -14.20
CA TYR A 103 -0.08 -8.16 -14.66
C TYR A 103 0.42 -9.46 -14.03
N ASP A 104 1.07 -10.32 -14.82
CA ASP A 104 1.69 -11.56 -14.37
C ASP A 104 3.04 -11.30 -13.66
N GLY A 105 2.99 -10.73 -12.47
CA GLY A 105 4.17 -10.41 -11.68
C GLY A 105 3.85 -10.13 -10.22
N THR A 106 4.86 -9.79 -9.44
CA THR A 106 4.69 -9.45 -8.01
C THR A 106 4.00 -8.08 -7.84
N PRO A 107 3.45 -7.79 -6.65
CA PRO A 107 2.77 -6.51 -6.38
C PRO A 107 3.63 -5.27 -6.64
N ALA A 108 4.90 -5.32 -6.25
CA ALA A 108 5.86 -4.25 -6.54
C ALA A 108 6.11 -4.11 -8.06
N ALA A 109 6.22 -5.23 -8.79
CA ALA A 109 6.36 -5.21 -10.24
C ALA A 109 5.10 -4.62 -10.92
N CYS A 110 3.90 -4.95 -10.44
CA CYS A 110 2.64 -4.35 -10.92
C CYS A 110 2.65 -2.83 -10.75
N THR A 111 3.16 -2.32 -9.61
CA THR A 111 3.29 -0.89 -9.37
C THR A 111 4.23 -0.23 -10.38
N PHE A 112 5.37 -0.85 -10.70
CA PHE A 112 6.26 -0.33 -11.74
C PHE A 112 5.67 -0.43 -13.15
N VAL A 113 4.96 -1.52 -13.47
CA VAL A 113 4.22 -1.64 -14.74
C VAL A 113 3.16 -0.55 -14.85
N ALA A 114 2.45 -0.23 -13.77
CA ALA A 114 1.51 0.88 -13.75
C ALA A 114 2.21 2.19 -14.13
N LEU A 115 3.30 2.52 -13.44
CA LEU A 115 4.01 3.78 -13.61
C LEU A 115 4.77 3.88 -14.94
N ASP A 116 5.36 2.81 -15.44
CA ASP A 116 6.31 2.87 -16.56
C ASP A 116 5.75 2.28 -17.86
N TYR A 117 4.64 1.54 -17.80
CA TYR A 117 3.95 1.01 -18.96
C TYR A 117 2.53 1.57 -19.12
N VAL A 118 1.66 1.40 -18.11
CA VAL A 118 0.22 1.70 -18.22
C VAL A 118 -0.05 3.19 -18.30
N LEU A 119 0.41 3.97 -17.31
CA LEU A 119 0.17 5.42 -17.25
C LEU A 119 0.67 6.15 -18.51
N PRO A 120 1.93 6.00 -18.96
CA PRO A 120 2.40 6.69 -20.16
C PRO A 120 1.61 6.40 -21.44
N ARG A 121 1.03 5.20 -21.55
CA ARG A 121 0.43 4.71 -22.80
C ARG A 121 -1.08 4.90 -22.86
N TYR A 122 -1.76 4.78 -21.73
CA TYR A 122 -3.21 4.72 -21.66
C TYR A 122 -3.82 5.86 -20.82
N TYR A 123 -3.03 6.52 -19.97
CA TYR A 123 -3.46 7.63 -19.10
C TYR A 123 -2.46 8.79 -19.17
N PRO A 124 -2.22 9.39 -20.37
CA PRO A 124 -1.19 10.40 -20.55
C PRO A 124 -1.38 11.64 -19.66
N ASP A 125 -2.63 11.98 -19.32
CA ASP A 125 -3.00 13.12 -18.47
C ASP A 125 -2.61 12.93 -16.99
N TRP A 126 -2.23 11.70 -16.60
CA TRP A 126 -1.64 11.44 -15.29
C TRP A 126 -0.15 11.79 -15.23
N HIS A 127 0.47 12.13 -16.37
CA HIS A 127 1.88 12.51 -16.46
C HIS A 127 2.83 11.54 -15.74
N GLN A 128 2.51 10.25 -15.86
CA GLN A 128 3.29 9.17 -15.25
C GLN A 128 3.32 9.20 -13.71
N THR A 129 2.36 9.83 -13.04
CA THR A 129 2.28 9.91 -11.58
C THR A 129 0.86 9.69 -11.08
N ALA A 130 0.70 9.60 -9.76
CA ALA A 130 -0.59 9.60 -9.07
C ALA A 130 -0.49 10.52 -7.84
N ASP A 131 -1.62 11.02 -7.37
CA ASP A 131 -1.70 11.86 -6.16
C ASP A 131 -1.59 11.02 -4.89
N LEU A 132 -2.09 9.78 -4.96
CA LEU A 132 -2.09 8.81 -3.87
C LEU A 132 -2.01 7.39 -4.43
N PHE A 133 -1.23 6.54 -3.77
CA PHE A 133 -1.25 5.10 -3.97
C PHE A 133 -2.03 4.42 -2.84
N ILE A 134 -2.91 3.47 -3.18
CA ILE A 134 -3.64 2.68 -2.19
C ILE A 134 -3.45 1.20 -2.49
N ALA A 135 -2.95 0.44 -1.52
CA ALA A 135 -2.86 -1.01 -1.63
C ALA A 135 -3.92 -1.71 -0.77
N GLY A 136 -4.56 -2.74 -1.32
CA GLY A 136 -5.54 -3.57 -0.61
C GLY A 136 -7.00 -3.15 -0.84
N PRO A 137 -7.92 -3.50 0.09
CA PRO A 137 -7.66 -4.14 1.38
C PRO A 137 -7.21 -5.60 1.23
N ASN A 138 -6.10 -5.97 1.85
CA ASN A 138 -5.60 -7.35 1.86
C ASN A 138 -6.54 -8.30 2.65
N TYR A 139 -6.66 -9.56 2.23
CA TYR A 139 -7.23 -10.63 3.04
C TYR A 139 -6.22 -11.11 4.08
N GLY A 140 -6.43 -10.71 5.33
CA GLY A 140 -5.52 -10.90 6.44
C GLY A 140 -4.77 -9.62 6.79
N THR A 141 -4.35 -9.50 8.05
CA THR A 141 -3.68 -8.31 8.58
C THR A 141 -2.16 -8.40 8.38
N ASN A 142 -1.52 -7.24 8.24
CA ASN A 142 -0.08 -7.06 8.06
C ASN A 142 0.52 -6.34 9.28
N LEU A 143 0.53 -7.05 10.41
CA LEU A 143 0.82 -6.48 11.74
C LEU A 143 2.31 -6.57 12.09
N GLY A 144 2.89 -5.42 12.42
CA GLY A 144 4.26 -5.30 12.88
C GLY A 144 5.33 -5.48 11.80
N PRO A 145 6.60 -5.19 12.12
CA PRO A 145 7.63 -4.98 11.10
C PRO A 145 8.02 -6.26 10.35
N PHE A 146 7.89 -7.44 10.96
CA PHE A 146 8.17 -8.72 10.28
C PHE A 146 7.11 -9.00 9.20
N VAL A 147 5.82 -8.93 9.56
CA VAL A 147 4.72 -9.17 8.61
C VAL A 147 4.66 -8.06 7.55
N MET A 148 4.94 -6.81 7.91
CA MET A 148 5.12 -5.75 6.91
C MET A 148 6.24 -6.07 5.90
N GLY A 149 7.34 -6.68 6.34
CA GLY A 149 8.46 -7.07 5.48
C GLY A 149 8.11 -8.17 4.47
N LEU A 150 7.18 -9.07 4.80
CA LEU A 150 6.73 -10.16 3.93
C LEU A 150 5.42 -9.84 3.17
N SER A 151 4.72 -8.78 3.54
CA SER A 151 3.45 -8.38 2.91
C SER A 151 3.65 -7.87 1.48
N GLY A 152 2.93 -8.46 0.52
CA GLY A 152 2.91 -7.96 -0.85
C GLY A 152 2.13 -6.65 -1.00
N THR A 153 1.04 -6.49 -0.24
CA THR A 153 0.27 -5.23 -0.16
C THR A 153 1.14 -4.06 0.32
N VAL A 154 1.92 -4.25 1.39
CA VAL A 154 2.90 -3.25 1.84
C VAL A 154 4.04 -3.10 0.83
N GLY A 155 4.52 -4.19 0.22
CA GLY A 155 5.57 -4.15 -0.81
C GLY A 155 5.20 -3.33 -2.05
N ALA A 156 3.95 -3.40 -2.51
CA ALA A 156 3.43 -2.50 -3.56
C ALA A 156 3.44 -1.04 -3.11
N THR A 157 3.05 -0.80 -1.85
CA THR A 157 3.06 0.55 -1.24
C THR A 157 4.48 1.10 -1.15
N PHE A 158 5.46 0.29 -0.74
CA PHE A 158 6.88 0.67 -0.73
C PHE A 158 7.38 1.02 -2.13
N ALA A 159 6.97 0.27 -3.17
CA ALA A 159 7.33 0.58 -4.54
C ALA A 159 6.80 1.95 -4.98
N ALA A 160 5.56 2.31 -4.62
CA ALA A 160 4.98 3.63 -4.92
C ALA A 160 5.66 4.77 -4.14
N VAL A 161 5.87 4.61 -2.83
CA VAL A 161 6.53 5.62 -1.98
C VAL A 161 7.98 5.85 -2.41
N SER A 162 8.68 4.79 -2.82
CA SER A 162 10.03 4.89 -3.42
C SER A 162 10.05 5.67 -4.75
N ARG A 163 8.90 5.80 -5.41
CA ARG A 163 8.70 6.58 -6.64
C ARG A 163 8.05 7.93 -6.35
N SER A 164 8.13 8.39 -5.10
CA SER A 164 7.68 9.69 -4.64
C SER A 164 6.15 9.89 -4.68
N ILE A 165 5.39 8.80 -4.68
CA ILE A 165 3.92 8.81 -4.59
C ILE A 165 3.55 8.39 -3.16
N PRO A 166 2.87 9.22 -2.36
CA PRO A 166 2.46 8.85 -1.01
C PRO A 166 1.54 7.62 -1.05
N GLY A 167 1.63 6.74 -0.04
CA GLY A 167 0.97 5.43 -0.09
C GLY A 167 0.27 5.02 1.21
N ILE A 168 -0.93 4.44 1.09
CA ILE A 168 -1.68 3.83 2.20
C ILE A 168 -1.92 2.35 1.89
N ALA A 169 -1.39 1.46 2.73
CA ALA A 169 -1.70 0.04 2.70
C ALA A 169 -2.86 -0.25 3.66
N THR A 170 -3.89 -0.94 3.18
CA THR A 170 -5.03 -1.39 3.99
C THR A 170 -5.11 -2.91 4.01
N SER A 171 -5.45 -3.47 5.16
CA SER A 171 -5.49 -4.92 5.41
C SER A 171 -6.65 -5.25 6.34
N ALA A 172 -7.37 -6.34 6.11
CA ALA A 172 -8.56 -6.67 6.88
C ALA A 172 -8.67 -8.15 7.23
N SER A 173 -9.16 -8.44 8.44
CA SER A 173 -9.44 -9.81 8.88
C SER A 173 -10.75 -10.33 8.30
N ASN A 174 -10.72 -10.77 7.05
CA ASN A 174 -11.84 -11.43 6.39
C ASN A 174 -11.38 -12.50 5.39
N LYS A 175 -12.31 -13.37 4.98
CA LYS A 175 -12.02 -14.46 4.03
C LYS A 175 -12.01 -13.96 2.60
N ALA A 176 -11.13 -14.56 1.79
CA ALA A 176 -11.04 -14.29 0.37
C ALA A 176 -12.33 -14.66 -0.37
N VAL A 177 -12.78 -13.77 -1.26
CA VAL A 177 -13.96 -13.94 -2.10
C VAL A 177 -13.71 -13.32 -3.48
N PRO A 178 -14.11 -13.97 -4.60
CA PRO A 178 -14.06 -13.35 -5.91
C PRO A 178 -15.06 -12.19 -5.98
N TYR A 179 -14.68 -11.12 -6.69
CA TYR A 179 -15.49 -9.90 -6.73
C TYR A 179 -16.93 -10.09 -7.21
N PHE A 180 -17.17 -11.03 -8.13
CA PHE A 180 -18.50 -11.31 -8.67
C PHE A 180 -19.40 -12.09 -7.69
N ASN A 181 -18.87 -12.58 -6.57
CA ASN A 181 -19.67 -13.18 -5.49
C ASN A 181 -20.03 -12.16 -4.40
N VAL A 182 -19.46 -10.96 -4.41
CA VAL A 182 -19.82 -9.90 -3.47
C VAL A 182 -21.14 -9.27 -3.93
N THR A 183 -22.24 -9.66 -3.28
CA THR A 183 -23.61 -9.34 -3.71
C THR A 183 -24.40 -8.51 -2.70
N SER A 184 -23.82 -8.23 -1.53
CA SER A 184 -24.46 -7.49 -0.45
C SER A 184 -23.49 -6.52 0.21
N ALA A 185 -23.98 -5.36 0.62
CA ALA A 185 -23.21 -4.40 1.45
C ALA A 185 -22.85 -4.96 2.84
N SER A 186 -23.47 -6.07 3.26
CA SER A 186 -23.14 -6.80 4.48
C SER A 186 -22.08 -7.89 4.28
N ASP A 187 -21.62 -8.11 3.05
CA ASP A 187 -20.52 -9.05 2.79
C ASP A 187 -19.25 -8.56 3.51
N PRO A 188 -18.47 -9.45 4.15
CA PRO A 188 -17.23 -9.05 4.81
C PRO A 188 -16.28 -8.25 3.93
N ALA A 189 -16.24 -8.51 2.62
CA ALA A 189 -15.42 -7.75 1.69
C ALA A 189 -15.92 -6.32 1.47
N ALA A 190 -17.23 -6.15 1.35
CA ALA A 190 -17.85 -4.82 1.25
C ALA A 190 -17.67 -4.03 2.55
N LEU A 191 -17.76 -4.67 3.72
CA LEU A 191 -17.52 -4.04 5.01
C LEU A 191 -16.05 -3.62 5.17
N ALA A 192 -15.10 -4.49 4.81
CA ALA A 192 -13.67 -4.20 4.85
C ALA A 192 -13.30 -3.02 3.93
N ALA A 193 -13.86 -3.01 2.71
CA ALA A 193 -13.71 -1.91 1.76
C ALA A 193 -14.30 -0.60 2.29
N LYS A 194 -15.50 -0.65 2.88
CA LYS A 194 -16.14 0.54 3.48
C LYS A 194 -15.29 1.15 4.59
N VAL A 195 -14.81 0.34 5.53
CA VAL A 195 -13.95 0.81 6.62
C VAL A 195 -12.63 1.36 6.08
N SER A 196 -12.03 0.69 5.09
CA SER A 196 -10.81 1.17 4.42
C SER A 196 -11.02 2.52 3.75
N PHE A 197 -12.15 2.68 3.03
CA PHE A 197 -12.53 3.94 2.41
C PHE A 197 -12.72 5.04 3.46
N GLU A 198 -13.41 4.78 4.57
CA GLU A 198 -13.62 5.76 5.64
C GLU A 198 -12.29 6.25 6.23
N VAL A 199 -11.33 5.36 6.50
CA VAL A 199 -9.98 5.74 6.97
C VAL A 199 -9.22 6.55 5.91
N VAL A 200 -9.16 6.07 4.66
CA VAL A 200 -8.44 6.76 3.58
C VAL A 200 -9.03 8.15 3.32
N ASN A 201 -10.36 8.23 3.27
CA ASN A 201 -11.08 9.47 3.00
C ASN A 201 -10.84 10.51 4.10
N GLU A 202 -10.58 10.09 5.34
CA GLU A 202 -10.19 11.01 6.41
C GLU A 202 -8.83 11.67 6.12
N PHE A 203 -7.85 10.94 5.60
CA PHE A 203 -6.58 11.53 5.15
C PHE A 203 -6.80 12.52 4.00
N ILE A 204 -7.61 12.15 3.00
CA ILE A 204 -7.91 12.99 1.85
C ILE A 204 -8.61 14.29 2.27
N LYS A 205 -9.69 14.20 3.06
CA LYS A 205 -10.47 15.36 3.51
C LYS A 205 -9.69 16.33 4.39
N ASN A 206 -8.75 15.82 5.18
CA ASN A 206 -7.88 16.64 6.02
C ASN A 206 -6.63 17.14 5.28
N THR A 207 -6.51 16.88 3.98
CA THR A 207 -5.45 17.43 3.13
C THR A 207 -5.91 18.74 2.49
N PRO A 208 -5.26 19.88 2.75
CA PRO A 208 -5.58 21.13 2.07
C PRO A 208 -5.36 21.06 0.56
N GLU A 209 -6.13 21.83 -0.20
CA GLU A 209 -5.99 21.96 -1.65
C GLU A 209 -4.54 22.25 -2.05
N GLY A 210 -4.03 21.55 -3.06
CA GLY A 210 -2.66 21.67 -3.56
C GLY A 210 -1.57 21.02 -2.70
N GLN A 211 -1.91 20.31 -1.61
CA GLN A 211 -0.95 19.56 -0.79
C GLN A 211 -0.97 18.07 -1.09
N LYS A 212 0.18 17.41 -0.91
CA LYS A 212 0.28 15.95 -0.94
C LYS A 212 -0.41 15.36 0.30
N VAL A 213 -1.14 14.26 0.11
CA VAL A 213 -1.88 13.57 1.19
C VAL A 213 -0.96 13.14 2.33
N LEU A 214 0.27 12.72 2.01
CA LEU A 214 1.32 12.43 2.98
C LEU A 214 2.63 13.11 2.57
N PRO A 215 3.53 13.40 3.53
CA PRO A 215 4.86 13.91 3.22
C PRO A 215 5.68 12.93 2.35
N LEU A 216 6.64 13.45 1.61
CA LEU A 216 7.51 12.65 0.74
C LEU A 216 8.24 11.56 1.55
N GLY A 217 8.19 10.32 1.06
CA GLY A 217 8.85 9.18 1.70
C GLY A 217 8.06 8.55 2.85
N TYR A 218 6.85 9.04 3.15
CA TYR A 218 5.96 8.48 4.16
C TYR A 218 4.92 7.54 3.54
N GLY A 219 4.56 6.52 4.31
CA GLY A 219 3.39 5.70 4.04
C GLY A 219 2.65 5.32 5.33
N VAL A 220 1.45 4.76 5.18
CA VAL A 220 0.58 4.36 6.29
C VAL A 220 0.22 2.89 6.15
N ASN A 221 0.27 2.15 7.26
CA ASN A 221 -0.22 0.78 7.38
C ASN A 221 -1.51 0.79 8.22
N VAL A 222 -2.61 0.35 7.63
CA VAL A 222 -3.93 0.27 8.27
C VAL A 222 -4.34 -1.19 8.39
N ASN A 223 -4.67 -1.64 9.61
CA ASN A 223 -5.16 -2.99 9.84
C ASN A 223 -6.53 -2.97 10.50
N ILE A 224 -7.46 -3.67 9.88
CA ILE A 224 -8.87 -3.74 10.25
C ILE A 224 -9.11 -5.10 10.91
N PRO A 225 -9.64 -5.13 12.15
CA PRO A 225 -9.95 -6.38 12.84
C PRO A 225 -11.14 -7.08 12.17
N GLU A 226 -11.51 -8.26 12.67
CA GLU A 226 -12.71 -8.94 12.18
C GLU A 226 -13.94 -8.07 12.48
N LEU A 227 -14.68 -7.71 11.44
CA LEU A 227 -15.86 -6.84 11.57
C LEU A 227 -17.08 -7.69 11.93
N VAL A 228 -17.54 -7.54 13.16
CA VAL A 228 -18.73 -8.27 13.67
C VAL A 228 -20.05 -7.67 13.19
N ASN A 229 -20.06 -6.41 12.77
CA ASN A 229 -21.22 -5.70 12.23
C ASN A 229 -20.74 -4.50 11.36
N SER A 230 -21.68 -3.67 10.88
CA SER A 230 -21.40 -2.52 10.00
C SER A 230 -20.90 -1.27 10.72
N THR A 231 -20.73 -1.31 12.05
CA THR A 231 -20.19 -0.22 12.85
C THR A 231 -18.67 -0.24 12.78
N MET A 232 -18.08 0.89 12.37
CA MET A 232 -16.63 1.05 12.35
C MET A 232 -16.06 0.94 13.77
N PRO A 233 -15.09 0.03 14.03
CA PRO A 233 -14.40 -0.01 15.31
C PRO A 233 -13.60 1.26 15.60
N PRO A 234 -13.19 1.50 16.85
CA PRO A 234 -12.31 2.63 17.18
C PRO A 234 -11.01 2.60 16.36
N VAL A 235 -10.65 3.75 15.77
CA VAL A 235 -9.40 3.94 15.05
C VAL A 235 -8.34 4.45 16.02
N ILE A 236 -7.23 3.71 16.15
CA ILE A 236 -6.18 3.98 17.13
C ILE A 236 -4.87 4.28 16.42
N LYS A 237 -4.23 5.37 16.82
CA LYS A 237 -2.85 5.69 16.42
C LYS A 237 -1.91 4.65 17.03
N THR A 238 -1.17 3.93 16.20
CA THR A 238 -0.30 2.83 16.64
C THR A 238 1.13 3.01 16.17
N ARG A 239 2.00 2.15 16.70
CA ARG A 239 3.37 1.91 16.21
C ARG A 239 3.49 0.44 15.78
N LEU A 240 4.43 0.14 14.88
CA LEU A 240 4.62 -1.21 14.35
C LEU A 240 5.10 -2.23 15.41
N THR A 241 5.86 -1.76 16.40
CA THR A 241 6.52 -2.60 17.41
C THR A 241 5.88 -2.41 18.79
N GLY A 242 6.11 -3.31 19.75
CA GLY A 242 5.59 -3.19 21.13
C GLY A 242 4.89 -4.46 21.56
N GLU A 243 4.24 -5.12 20.61
CA GLU A 243 3.58 -6.42 20.75
C GLU A 243 3.63 -7.17 19.40
N ALA A 244 4.64 -6.88 18.58
CA ALA A 244 4.81 -7.47 17.27
C ALA A 244 5.17 -8.95 17.36
N ASN A 245 4.55 -9.75 16.51
CA ASN A 245 4.84 -11.16 16.35
C ASN A 245 5.90 -11.39 15.28
N THR A 246 6.56 -12.54 15.36
CA THR A 246 7.42 -13.10 14.32
C THR A 246 7.22 -14.61 14.30
N ASP A 247 7.48 -15.23 13.15
CA ASP A 247 7.18 -16.64 12.95
C ASP A 247 8.20 -17.57 13.63
N VAL A 248 7.71 -18.70 14.12
CA VAL A 248 8.46 -19.92 14.39
C VAL A 248 8.07 -20.99 13.37
N ALA A 249 9.05 -21.72 12.84
CA ALA A 249 8.79 -22.87 11.98
C ALA A 249 8.30 -24.05 12.84
N VAL A 250 7.11 -24.55 12.53
CA VAL A 250 6.49 -25.68 13.24
C VAL A 250 6.53 -26.91 12.35
N PHE A 251 7.29 -27.91 12.75
CA PHE A 251 7.37 -29.19 12.05
C PHE A 251 6.28 -30.15 12.52
N ASN A 252 5.49 -30.69 11.59
CA ASN A 252 4.51 -31.72 11.89
C ASN A 252 5.07 -33.10 11.55
N GLU A 253 5.50 -33.82 12.59
CA GLU A 253 6.10 -35.17 12.49
C GLU A 253 5.23 -36.19 11.71
N THR A 254 3.91 -36.09 11.81
CA THR A 254 2.98 -37.02 11.13
C THR A 254 2.95 -36.80 9.63
N SER A 255 2.94 -35.53 9.20
CA SER A 255 2.89 -35.17 7.78
C SER A 255 4.26 -35.01 7.12
N GLY A 256 5.32 -34.81 7.92
CA GLY A 256 6.64 -34.43 7.44
C GLY A 256 6.72 -33.02 6.85
N LEU A 257 5.72 -32.16 7.10
CA LEU A 257 5.62 -30.80 6.56
C LEU A 257 5.85 -29.73 7.63
N PHE A 258 6.27 -28.55 7.19
CA PHE A 258 6.33 -27.35 8.02
C PHE A 258 5.08 -26.49 7.87
N THR A 259 4.66 -25.89 8.97
CA THR A 259 3.78 -24.72 9.04
C THR A 259 4.49 -23.64 9.86
N TRP A 260 3.80 -22.54 10.15
CA TRP A 260 4.27 -21.49 11.05
C TRP A 260 3.34 -21.32 12.25
N ASP A 261 3.87 -20.72 13.31
CA ASP A 261 3.13 -20.17 14.46
C ASP A 261 3.88 -18.90 14.94
N ASN A 262 3.36 -18.17 15.93
CA ASN A 262 4.05 -17.03 16.51
C ASN A 262 5.07 -17.49 17.56
N VAL A 263 6.22 -16.83 17.61
CA VAL A 263 7.19 -17.00 18.69
C VAL A 263 6.57 -16.56 20.03
N ASP A 264 6.54 -17.47 21.01
CA ASP A 264 6.03 -17.25 22.38
C ASP A 264 7.10 -17.69 23.42
N PRO A 265 7.55 -16.82 24.34
CA PRO A 265 7.19 -15.39 24.49
C PRO A 265 7.68 -14.52 23.34
N LEU A 266 7.03 -13.36 23.17
CA LEU A 266 7.34 -12.39 22.11
C LEU A 266 8.84 -12.10 22.01
N ALA A 267 9.36 -12.09 20.78
CA ALA A 267 10.77 -11.83 20.52
C ALA A 267 11.13 -10.37 20.87
N ALA A 268 12.18 -10.18 21.67
CA ALA A 268 12.63 -8.84 22.08
C ALA A 268 13.19 -8.01 20.91
N GLY A 269 13.81 -8.67 19.91
CA GLY A 269 14.46 -7.99 18.79
C GLY A 269 13.48 -7.19 17.92
N ILE A 270 12.34 -7.79 17.58
CA ILE A 270 11.29 -7.13 16.78
C ILE A 270 10.52 -6.05 17.59
N ASN A 271 10.59 -6.13 18.92
CA ASN A 271 9.89 -5.22 19.82
C ASN A 271 10.81 -4.16 20.46
N ALA A 272 12.05 -4.03 19.99
CA ALA A 272 12.98 -3.03 20.51
C ALA A 272 12.46 -1.61 20.27
N ALA A 273 12.49 -0.78 21.33
CA ALA A 273 11.89 0.55 21.33
C ALA A 273 12.93 1.65 21.10
N TYR A 274 13.41 1.78 19.86
CA TYR A 274 14.43 2.79 19.49
C TYR A 274 13.92 3.92 18.59
N ASN A 275 12.87 3.66 17.80
CA ASN A 275 12.35 4.58 16.78
C ASN A 275 10.87 4.88 16.99
N GLY A 276 10.48 6.08 16.57
CA GLY A 276 9.10 6.57 16.63
C GLY A 276 8.62 6.91 18.04
N ASP A 277 7.32 7.10 18.17
CA ASP A 277 6.66 7.36 19.46
C ASP A 277 6.42 6.04 20.19
N THR A 278 7.29 5.75 21.17
CA THR A 278 7.24 4.49 21.94
C THR A 278 6.14 4.45 22.99
N SER A 279 5.37 5.55 23.15
CA SER A 279 4.21 5.58 24.05
C SER A 279 2.93 5.03 23.41
N LEU A 280 2.92 4.87 22.07
CA LEU A 280 1.79 4.33 21.34
C LEU A 280 1.69 2.80 21.52
N PRO A 281 0.47 2.23 21.52
CA PRO A 281 0.29 0.78 21.52
C PRO A 281 0.73 0.16 20.19
N GLY A 282 1.17 -1.10 20.24
CA GLY A 282 1.49 -1.87 19.04
C GLY A 282 0.25 -2.26 18.23
N GLU A 283 0.41 -2.37 16.91
CA GLU A 283 -0.66 -2.78 15.99
C GLU A 283 -1.31 -4.10 16.39
N THR A 284 -0.49 -5.12 16.70
CA THR A 284 -0.98 -6.45 17.06
C THR A 284 -1.93 -6.41 18.24
N PHE A 285 -1.57 -5.64 19.28
CA PHE A 285 -2.38 -5.50 20.48
C PHE A 285 -3.72 -4.81 20.18
N VAL A 286 -3.68 -3.71 19.42
CA VAL A 286 -4.89 -2.96 19.05
C VAL A 286 -5.85 -3.81 18.23
N VAL A 287 -5.35 -4.51 17.21
CA VAL A 287 -6.19 -5.32 16.32
C VAL A 287 -6.73 -6.55 17.04
N ALA A 288 -5.93 -7.20 17.89
CA ALA A 288 -6.41 -8.29 18.76
C ALA A 288 -7.51 -7.82 19.72
N GLY A 289 -7.48 -6.57 20.16
CA GLY A 289 -8.53 -5.93 20.96
C GLY A 289 -9.77 -5.48 20.16
N GLY A 290 -9.80 -5.70 18.85
CA GLY A 290 -10.91 -5.29 17.99
C GLY A 290 -10.89 -3.83 17.56
N GLY A 291 -9.76 -3.12 17.71
CA GLY A 291 -9.57 -1.77 17.17
C GLY A 291 -8.94 -1.77 15.78
N ILE A 292 -9.11 -0.70 15.02
CA ILE A 292 -8.39 -0.45 13.77
C ILE A 292 -7.04 0.19 14.11
N SER A 293 -5.94 -0.38 13.62
CA SER A 293 -4.61 0.22 13.80
C SER A 293 -4.29 1.15 12.63
N VAL A 294 -3.68 2.30 12.92
CA VAL A 294 -3.11 3.22 11.93
C VAL A 294 -1.68 3.54 12.35
N SER A 295 -0.71 2.96 11.64
CA SER A 295 0.71 3.22 11.87
C SER A 295 1.34 3.92 10.67
N VAL A 296 2.24 4.85 10.96
CA VAL A 296 2.98 5.58 9.92
C VAL A 296 4.39 4.99 9.82
N PHE A 297 4.89 4.80 8.59
CA PHE A 297 6.27 4.41 8.31
C PHE A 297 6.93 5.40 7.36
N THR A 298 8.26 5.32 7.26
CA THR A 298 9.04 6.08 6.28
C THR A 298 9.98 5.16 5.50
N MET A 299 10.44 5.60 4.33
CA MET A 299 11.44 4.88 3.52
C MET A 299 12.89 5.09 4.00
N ASP A 300 13.12 5.82 5.10
CA ASP A 300 14.42 5.90 5.75
C ASP A 300 14.56 4.78 6.79
N PHE A 301 15.25 3.72 6.37
CA PHE A 301 15.53 2.56 7.23
C PHE A 301 16.79 2.73 8.10
N SER A 302 17.44 3.89 8.05
CA SER A 302 18.64 4.15 8.84
C SER A 302 18.35 4.07 10.34
N ALA A 303 19.26 3.48 11.10
CA ALA A 303 19.14 3.45 12.56
C ALA A 303 19.14 4.89 13.13
N PRO A 304 18.43 5.15 14.25
CA PRO A 304 18.39 6.49 14.82
C PRO A 304 19.75 6.89 15.37
N SER A 305 20.01 8.19 15.45
CA SER A 305 21.23 8.74 16.04
C SER A 305 21.21 8.66 17.57
N ILE A 306 21.42 7.46 18.12
CA ILE A 306 21.45 7.15 19.57
C ILE A 306 22.69 6.35 19.97
N GLU A 307 22.95 6.21 21.27
CA GLU A 307 24.13 5.53 21.82
C GLU A 307 24.33 4.11 21.27
N TYR A 308 23.26 3.34 21.05
CA TYR A 308 23.38 2.00 20.45
C TYR A 308 23.92 2.02 19.03
N THR A 309 23.52 3.00 18.22
CA THR A 309 24.02 3.18 16.84
C THR A 309 25.49 3.60 16.87
N GLU A 310 25.86 4.52 17.75
CA GLU A 310 27.27 4.92 17.95
C GLU A 310 28.12 3.75 18.45
N ALA A 311 27.60 2.93 19.35
CA ALA A 311 28.28 1.72 19.83
C ALA A 311 28.48 0.69 18.70
N VAL A 312 27.55 0.59 17.74
CA VAL A 312 27.72 -0.25 16.54
C VAL A 312 28.83 0.32 15.64
N TYR A 313 28.83 1.63 15.37
CA TYR A 313 29.90 2.26 14.59
C TYR A 313 31.27 2.16 15.26
N GLY A 314 31.35 2.34 16.58
CA GLY A 314 32.58 2.20 17.36
C GLY A 314 33.25 0.83 17.20
N LYS A 315 32.48 -0.25 16.99
CA LYS A 315 33.03 -1.60 16.71
C LYS A 315 33.77 -1.70 15.38
N ALA A 316 33.46 -0.82 14.43
CA ALA A 316 34.06 -0.75 13.11
C ALA A 316 34.91 0.51 12.90
N GLU A 317 35.21 1.28 13.97
CA GLU A 317 35.85 2.60 13.89
C GLU A 317 37.16 2.57 13.10
N SER A 318 37.97 1.53 13.29
CA SER A 318 39.26 1.38 12.58
C SER A 318 39.14 1.22 11.07
N LEU A 319 37.95 0.87 10.55
CA LEU A 319 37.66 0.78 9.13
C LEU A 319 37.28 2.13 8.51
N PHE A 320 36.83 3.09 9.32
CA PHE A 320 36.44 4.40 8.83
C PHE A 320 37.67 5.29 8.65
N SER A 321 37.83 5.87 7.46
CA SER A 321 38.91 6.83 7.22
C SER A 321 38.72 8.06 8.11
N ALA A 322 39.83 8.62 8.61
CA ALA A 322 39.81 9.82 9.45
C ALA A 322 39.20 11.07 8.77
N SER A 323 38.95 11.04 7.45
CA SER A 323 38.07 12.01 6.79
C SER A 323 36.71 11.38 6.47
N SER A 324 35.65 11.95 7.04
CA SER A 324 34.26 11.75 6.60
C SER A 324 33.98 12.34 5.21
N ASP A 325 34.92 13.12 4.66
CA ASP A 325 34.89 13.60 3.28
C ASP A 325 35.25 12.46 2.32
N VAL A 326 34.23 11.83 1.74
CA VAL A 326 34.37 10.94 0.56
C VAL A 326 35.09 11.66 -0.60
N ASN A 327 35.08 13.00 -0.58
CA ASN A 327 35.80 13.87 -1.51
C ASN A 327 37.31 13.98 -1.24
N ALA A 328 37.80 13.62 -0.05
CA ALA A 328 39.20 13.75 0.37
C ALA A 328 40.01 12.46 0.19
N THR A 329 39.35 11.31 0.03
CA THR A 329 40.02 10.04 -0.31
C THR A 329 40.20 9.92 -1.82
N SER A 330 41.16 9.09 -2.27
CA SER A 330 41.52 8.86 -3.69
C SER A 330 40.38 8.32 -4.58
N TYR A 331 39.18 8.15 -4.04
CA TYR A 331 37.94 8.02 -4.80
C TYR A 331 37.62 9.36 -5.49
N SER A 332 38.25 9.60 -6.64
CA SER A 332 38.09 10.87 -7.34
C SER A 332 36.61 11.19 -7.60
N LYS A 333 36.20 12.43 -7.35
CA LYS A 333 34.90 12.98 -7.76
C LYS A 333 34.54 12.60 -9.20
N ARG A 334 35.55 12.48 -10.08
CA ARG A 334 35.40 12.04 -11.47
C ARG A 334 34.96 10.58 -11.60
N MET A 335 35.50 9.64 -10.83
CA MET A 335 35.05 8.24 -10.84
C MET A 335 33.63 8.11 -10.27
N VAL A 336 33.31 8.86 -9.22
CA VAL A 336 31.94 8.90 -8.66
C VAL A 336 30.99 9.51 -9.68
N GLN A 337 31.35 10.63 -10.29
CA GLN A 337 30.58 11.25 -11.35
C GLN A 337 30.48 10.37 -12.58
N GLU A 338 31.50 9.61 -13.01
CA GLU A 338 31.45 8.69 -14.15
C GLU A 338 30.57 7.46 -13.86
N ARG A 339 30.62 6.90 -12.65
CA ARG A 339 29.75 5.79 -12.21
C ARG A 339 28.31 6.24 -11.96
N MET A 340 28.10 7.48 -11.56
CA MET A 340 26.79 8.09 -11.32
C MET A 340 26.29 8.97 -12.49
N ARG A 341 27.01 9.02 -13.63
CA ARG A 341 26.95 10.08 -14.69
C ARG A 341 25.67 10.19 -15.50
N LYS A 342 24.61 9.52 -15.09
CA LYS A 342 23.33 9.49 -15.82
C LYS A 342 22.11 9.55 -14.91
N ARG A 343 22.28 9.85 -13.61
CA ARG A 343 21.12 10.09 -12.75
C ARG A 343 20.75 11.56 -12.88
N GLY A 344 19.53 11.83 -13.32
CA GLY A 344 18.96 13.18 -13.37
C GLY A 344 18.83 13.80 -11.96
N ALA A 345 18.19 14.95 -11.86
CA ALA A 345 17.83 15.51 -10.56
C ALA A 345 17.05 14.49 -9.71
N MET A 346 17.15 14.59 -8.38
CA MET A 346 16.32 13.78 -7.49
C MET A 346 14.85 13.97 -7.86
N LEU A 347 14.10 12.88 -7.95
CA LEU A 347 12.65 12.94 -8.13
C LEU A 347 12.05 13.49 -6.83
N SER A 348 11.59 14.74 -6.85
CA SER A 348 10.93 15.39 -5.71
C SER A 348 9.45 14.98 -5.55
N GLY A 349 9.05 13.90 -6.24
CA GLY A 349 7.69 13.77 -6.78
C GLY A 349 7.77 13.99 -8.29
N ARG A 350 7.00 13.24 -9.09
CA ARG A 350 6.76 13.59 -10.50
C ARG A 350 5.79 14.77 -10.55
N ASP A 351 6.17 15.83 -9.85
CA ASP A 351 5.42 17.06 -9.75
C ASP A 351 5.54 17.70 -11.14
N GLY A 352 4.43 17.74 -11.87
CA GLY A 352 4.29 18.66 -12.99
C GLY A 352 4.53 20.05 -12.44
N GLY A 353 5.73 20.58 -12.65
CA GLY A 353 6.11 21.88 -12.13
C GLY A 353 5.09 22.94 -12.54
N ALA A 354 4.49 23.56 -11.53
CA ALA A 354 4.39 25.00 -11.41
C ALA A 354 4.84 25.38 -9.99
#